data_AF-A0A940B203-F1
#
_entry.id   AF-A0A940B203-F1
#
_cell.length_a   1.000
_cell.length_b   1.000
_cell.length_c   1.000
_cell.angle_alpha   90.00
_cell.angle_beta   90.00
_cell.angle_gamma   90.00
#
_symmetry.space_group_name_H-M   'P 1'
#
loop_
_entity.id
_entity.type
_entity.pdbx_description
1 polymer ?
#
loop_
_entity_poly.entity_id
_entity_poly.type
_entity_poly.pdbx_seq_one_letter_code
_entity_poly.pdbx_strand_id
1 'polypeptide(L)'
;MEKKKVMAVASIGGHWIQLLRIARPMEEKYEMVYVSNHPKCATMVEGQKFYQTADFNRSNAWKLIPSFFKAVRLLWREKPDAIITTGAAPGLVFLLVGKLFGKKTIWIDSIANAEQLSASGRIASRFASRTYTQWEDLANDRIFYSGNILGTLNP
;
A
#
# COMPACT_ATOMS: atom_id res chain seq x y z
N MET A 1 -21.92 -14.65 3.44
CA MET A 1 -21.07 -14.00 2.40
C MET A 1 -19.63 -14.19 2.80
N GLU A 2 -18.78 -14.63 1.88
CA GLU A 2 -17.34 -14.71 2.11
C GLU A 2 -16.78 -13.29 2.39
N LYS A 3 -15.90 -13.16 3.37
CA LYS A 3 -15.24 -11.86 3.66
C LYS A 3 -14.42 -11.46 2.44
N LYS A 4 -14.58 -10.21 1.98
CA LYS A 4 -13.70 -9.65 0.94
C LYS A 4 -12.26 -9.64 1.41
N LYS A 5 -11.32 -9.85 0.50
CA LYS A 5 -9.89 -9.93 0.79
C LYS A 5 -9.15 -8.68 0.35
N VAL A 6 -8.33 -8.14 1.24
CA VAL A 6 -7.53 -6.93 0.99
C VAL A 6 -6.05 -7.26 1.16
N MET A 7 -5.26 -6.91 0.15
CA MET A 7 -3.81 -6.99 0.21
C MET A 7 -3.22 -5.65 0.62
N ALA A 8 -2.57 -5.61 1.78
CA ALA A 8 -1.95 -4.41 2.35
C ALA A 8 -0.43 -4.47 2.14
N VAL A 9 0.13 -3.47 1.45
CA VAL A 9 1.52 -3.48 0.99
C VAL A 9 2.25 -2.22 1.45
N ALA A 10 3.38 -2.37 2.14
CA ALA A 10 4.28 -1.25 2.45
C ALA A 10 5.69 -1.75 2.74
N SER A 11 6.70 -0.89 2.53
CA SER A 11 8.06 -1.16 3.02
C SER A 11 8.16 -0.96 4.53
N ILE A 12 9.09 -1.64 5.19
CA ILE A 12 9.40 -1.45 6.62
C ILE A 12 9.67 0.03 6.96
N GLY A 13 9.40 0.42 8.21
CA GLY A 13 9.58 1.77 8.73
C GLY A 13 8.26 2.55 8.76
N GLY A 14 8.32 3.86 8.51
CA GLY A 14 7.15 4.75 8.62
C GLY A 14 5.96 4.32 7.76
N HIS A 15 6.19 3.91 6.51
CA HIS A 15 5.13 3.41 5.62
C HIS A 15 4.39 2.21 6.24
N TRP A 16 5.13 1.23 6.77
CA TRP A 16 4.55 0.06 7.42
C TRP A 16 3.73 0.43 8.65
N ILE A 17 4.23 1.31 9.52
CA ILE A 17 3.48 1.77 10.70
C ILE A 17 2.18 2.48 10.31
N GLN A 18 2.22 3.35 9.30
CA GLN A 18 1.02 4.01 8.77
C GLN A 18 0.04 2.99 8.18
N LEU A 19 0.54 2.00 7.43
CA LEU A 19 -0.29 0.95 6.85
C LEU A 19 -1.01 0.17 7.94
N LEU A 20 -0.33 -0.22 9.02
CA LEU A 20 -0.92 -0.97 10.12
C LEU A 20 -2.01 -0.18 10.85
N ARG A 21 -1.83 1.13 11.05
CA ARG A 21 -2.87 1.98 11.67
C ARG A 21 -4.16 1.99 10.86
N ILE A 22 -4.07 1.88 9.54
CA ILE A 22 -5.21 1.83 8.63
C ILE A 22 -5.77 0.40 8.52
N ALA A 23 -4.89 -0.58 8.38
CA ALA A 23 -5.22 -1.95 8.04
C ALA A 23 -5.73 -2.78 9.22
N ARG A 24 -5.23 -2.55 10.45
CA ARG A 24 -5.64 -3.34 11.63
C ARG A 24 -7.14 -3.23 11.94
N PRO A 25 -7.76 -2.03 11.96
CA PRO A 25 -9.21 -1.92 12.13
C PRO A 25 -10.02 -2.60 11.03
N MET A 26 -9.42 -2.90 9.88
CA MET A 26 -10.07 -3.57 8.76
C MET A 26 -10.12 -5.10 8.93
N GLU A 27 -9.29 -5.70 9.78
CA GLU A 27 -9.21 -7.16 9.99
C GLU A 27 -10.53 -7.77 10.49
N GLU A 28 -11.32 -6.99 11.25
CA GLU A 28 -12.64 -7.42 11.72
C GLU A 28 -13.63 -7.63 10.56
N LYS A 29 -13.46 -6.91 9.46
CA LYS A 29 -14.40 -6.86 8.33
C LYS A 29 -13.88 -7.56 7.06
N TYR A 30 -12.57 -7.65 6.90
CA TYR A 30 -11.91 -8.15 5.70
C TYR A 30 -10.88 -9.23 6.03
N GLU A 31 -10.66 -10.17 5.12
CA GLU A 31 -9.48 -11.04 5.18
C GLU A 31 -8.27 -10.23 4.74
N MET A 32 -7.28 -10.05 5.61
CA MET A 32 -6.10 -9.24 5.32
C MET A 32 -4.92 -10.11 4.93
N VAL A 33 -4.24 -9.72 3.85
CA VAL A 33 -2.94 -10.27 3.45
C VAL A 33 -1.93 -9.14 3.45
N TYR A 34 -0.85 -9.34 4.21
CA TYR A 34 0.18 -8.34 4.37
C TYR A 34 1.41 -8.65 3.52
N VAL A 35 1.99 -7.62 2.92
CA VAL A 35 3.23 -7.72 2.14
C VAL A 35 4.20 -6.63 2.53
N SER A 36 5.43 -7.01 2.86
CA SER A 36 6.51 -6.05 3.17
C SER A 36 7.88 -6.55 2.74
N ASN A 37 8.87 -5.66 2.69
CA ASN A 37 10.22 -5.97 2.24
C ASN A 37 11.10 -6.64 3.31
N HIS A 38 10.68 -6.68 4.57
CA HIS A 38 11.52 -7.11 5.69
C HIS A 38 10.80 -8.13 6.63
N PRO A 39 11.48 -9.19 7.09
CA PRO A 39 10.84 -10.25 7.90
C PRO A 39 10.31 -9.77 9.26
N LYS A 40 10.95 -8.76 9.88
CA LYS A 40 10.43 -8.09 11.10
C LYS A 40 8.98 -7.58 10.96
N CYS A 41 8.49 -7.34 9.74
CA CYS A 41 7.09 -6.95 9.53
C CYS A 41 6.12 -8.08 9.85
N ALA A 42 6.52 -9.35 9.68
CA ALA A 42 5.70 -10.52 9.99
C ALA A 42 5.30 -10.57 11.47
N THR A 43 6.22 -10.24 12.38
CA THR A 43 5.98 -10.26 13.83
C THR A 43 5.01 -9.16 14.30
N MET A 44 4.70 -8.18 13.44
CA MET A 44 3.73 -7.11 13.75
C MET A 44 2.31 -7.44 13.29
N VAL A 45 2.12 -8.54 12.56
CA VAL A 45 0.83 -9.00 12.01
C VAL A 45 0.65 -10.50 12.27
N GLU A 46 1.07 -10.95 13.45
CA GLU A 46 0.91 -12.35 13.86
C GLU A 46 -0.56 -12.79 13.79
N GLY A 47 -0.80 -13.98 13.25
CA GLY A 47 -2.13 -14.49 12.96
C GLY A 47 -2.69 -14.10 11.58
N GLN A 48 -2.04 -13.18 10.85
CA GLN A 48 -2.42 -12.81 9.48
C GLN A 48 -1.47 -13.45 8.45
N LYS A 49 -1.93 -13.56 7.20
CA LYS A 49 -1.06 -14.01 6.10
C LYS A 49 -0.03 -12.93 5.79
N PHE A 50 1.24 -13.32 5.76
CA PHE A 50 2.34 -12.41 5.45
C PHE A 50 3.21 -12.95 4.30
N TYR A 51 3.59 -12.07 3.37
CA TYR A 51 4.56 -12.37 2.33
C TYR A 51 5.67 -11.32 2.31
N GLN A 52 6.91 -11.78 2.28
CA GLN A 52 8.02 -10.88 2.04
C GLN A 52 8.12 -10.55 0.55
N THR A 53 8.42 -9.31 0.17
CA THR A 53 8.82 -8.89 -1.18
C THR A 53 10.26 -8.37 -1.18
N ALA A 54 10.87 -8.17 -2.35
CA ALA A 54 12.20 -7.58 -2.42
C ALA A 54 12.16 -6.10 -2.06
N ASP A 55 13.20 -5.61 -1.41
CA ASP A 55 13.43 -4.18 -1.29
C ASP A 55 14.06 -3.64 -2.57
N PHE A 56 13.51 -2.55 -3.07
CA PHE A 56 14.10 -1.82 -4.19
C PHE A 56 13.72 -0.34 -4.11
N ASN A 57 14.68 0.47 -4.53
CA ASN A 57 14.58 1.92 -4.61
C ASN A 57 14.97 2.35 -6.03
N ARG A 58 14.98 3.67 -6.27
CA ARG A 58 15.32 4.26 -7.57
C ARG A 58 16.67 3.79 -8.12
N SER A 59 17.66 3.53 -7.25
CA SER A 59 18.99 3.08 -7.68
C SER A 59 19.07 1.59 -8.03
N ASN A 60 18.04 0.79 -7.72
CA ASN A 60 17.98 -0.64 -8.02
C ASN A 60 16.78 -1.00 -8.90
N ALA A 61 16.49 -0.19 -9.92
CA ALA A 61 15.35 -0.37 -10.82
C ALA A 61 15.32 -1.75 -11.50
N TRP A 62 16.47 -2.42 -11.70
CA TRP A 62 16.53 -3.78 -12.24
C TRP A 62 15.78 -4.82 -11.37
N LYS A 63 15.63 -4.56 -10.06
CA LYS A 63 14.83 -5.40 -9.15
C LYS A 63 13.31 -5.21 -9.33
N LEU A 64 12.86 -4.29 -10.18
CA LEU A 64 11.44 -4.12 -10.53
C LEU A 64 10.88 -5.37 -11.20
N ILE A 65 11.62 -5.96 -12.13
CA ILE A 65 11.17 -7.13 -12.91
C ILE A 65 10.85 -8.33 -11.99
N PRO A 66 11.77 -8.81 -11.14
CA PRO A 66 11.46 -9.93 -10.24
C PRO A 66 10.37 -9.56 -9.23
N SER A 67 10.31 -8.30 -8.77
CA SER A 67 9.25 -7.83 -7.87
C SER A 67 7.88 -7.83 -8.55
N PHE A 68 7.82 -7.49 -9.83
CA PHE A 68 6.60 -7.52 -10.65
C PHE A 68 6.09 -8.96 -10.80
N PHE A 69 6.94 -9.91 -11.20
CA PHE A 69 6.54 -11.32 -11.32
C PHE A 69 6.11 -11.90 -9.97
N LYS A 70 6.76 -11.50 -8.88
CA LYS A 70 6.34 -11.88 -7.53
C LYS A 70 4.97 -11.31 -7.18
N ALA A 71 4.72 -10.05 -7.47
CA ALA A 71 3.40 -9.44 -7.28
C ALA A 71 2.33 -10.16 -8.12
N VAL A 72 2.60 -10.47 -9.39
CA VAL A 72 1.70 -11.27 -10.25
C VAL A 72 1.36 -12.61 -9.61
N ARG A 73 2.37 -13.36 -9.16
CA ARG A 73 2.16 -14.65 -8.48
C ARG A 73 1.33 -14.52 -7.22
N LEU A 74 1.59 -13.51 -6.40
CA LEU A 74 0.86 -13.29 -5.14
C LEU A 74 -0.60 -12.89 -5.39
N LEU A 75 -0.87 -12.00 -6.34
CA LEU A 75 -2.24 -11.61 -6.69
C LEU A 75 -3.01 -12.78 -7.30
N TRP A 76 -2.35 -13.60 -8.13
CA TRP A 76 -2.99 -14.79 -8.70
C TRP A 76 -3.32 -15.84 -7.62
N ARG A 77 -2.43 -16.04 -6.64
CA ARG A 77 -2.65 -17.00 -5.55
C ARG A 77 -3.70 -16.52 -4.55
N GLU A 78 -3.55 -15.30 -4.03
CA GLU A 78 -4.43 -14.80 -2.97
C GLU A 78 -5.76 -14.29 -3.50
N LYS A 79 -5.81 -13.85 -4.76
CA LYS A 79 -7.00 -13.27 -5.42
C LYS A 79 -7.64 -12.13 -4.60
N PRO A 80 -6.89 -11.10 -4.19
CA PRO A 80 -7.48 -10.00 -3.42
C PRO A 80 -8.55 -9.25 -4.23
N ASP A 81 -9.54 -8.69 -3.55
CA ASP A 81 -10.55 -7.79 -4.11
C ASP A 81 -10.01 -6.36 -4.24
N ALA A 82 -9.15 -5.97 -3.30
CA ALA A 82 -8.52 -4.66 -3.27
C ALA A 82 -7.06 -4.73 -2.80
N ILE A 83 -6.27 -3.76 -3.23
CA ILE A 83 -4.89 -3.54 -2.78
C ILE A 83 -4.80 -2.15 -2.19
N ILE A 84 -4.23 -2.05 -1.00
CA ILE A 84 -3.98 -0.80 -0.30
C ILE A 84 -2.48 -0.67 -0.01
N THR A 85 -1.94 0.52 -0.22
CA THR A 85 -0.55 0.82 0.11
C THR A 85 -0.43 2.23 0.66
N THR A 86 0.44 2.40 1.67
CA THR A 86 0.85 3.70 2.20
C THR A 86 2.15 4.21 1.54
N GLY A 87 2.55 3.59 0.42
CA GLY A 87 3.62 4.05 -0.44
C GLY A 87 4.88 3.18 -0.49
N ALA A 88 5.97 3.85 -0.89
CA ALA A 88 7.22 3.33 -1.45
C ALA A 88 7.10 2.61 -2.81
N ALA A 89 8.24 2.29 -3.42
CA ALA A 89 8.30 1.67 -4.73
C ALA A 89 7.64 0.27 -4.80
N PRO A 90 7.73 -0.61 -3.77
CA PRO A 90 7.01 -1.87 -3.75
C PRO A 90 5.49 -1.71 -3.87
N GLY A 91 4.90 -0.75 -3.14
CA GLY A 91 3.47 -0.47 -3.22
C GLY A 91 3.01 -0.12 -4.63
N LEU A 92 3.80 0.68 -5.36
CA LEU A 92 3.51 1.08 -6.73
C LEU A 92 3.44 -0.12 -7.67
N VAL A 93 4.37 -1.07 -7.55
CA VAL A 93 4.38 -2.28 -8.37
C VAL A 93 3.15 -3.14 -8.10
N PHE A 94 2.77 -3.33 -6.84
CA PHE A 94 1.56 -4.09 -6.50
C PHE A 94 0.29 -3.42 -7.01
N LEU A 95 0.18 -2.09 -6.94
CA LEU A 95 -0.96 -1.40 -7.53
C LEU A 95 -1.00 -1.54 -9.05
N LEU A 96 0.15 -1.47 -9.74
CA LEU A 96 0.21 -1.65 -11.19
C LEU A 96 -0.29 -3.04 -11.59
N VAL A 97 0.20 -4.09 -10.92
CA VAL A 97 -0.28 -5.46 -11.15
C VAL A 97 -1.77 -5.60 -10.81
N GLY A 98 -2.22 -4.99 -9.71
CA GLY A 98 -3.63 -4.96 -9.33
C GLY A 98 -4.52 -4.35 -10.40
N LYS A 99 -4.09 -3.23 -11.00
CA LYS A 99 -4.78 -2.55 -12.11
C LYS A 99 -4.91 -3.48 -13.31
N LEU A 100 -3.84 -4.19 -13.69
CA LEU A 100 -3.85 -5.16 -14.80
C LEU A 100 -4.81 -6.33 -14.54
N PHE A 101 -5.01 -6.70 -13.28
CA PHE A 101 -5.93 -7.75 -12.84
C PHE A 101 -7.37 -7.23 -12.56
N GLY A 102 -7.66 -5.96 -12.90
CA GLY A 102 -8.97 -5.35 -12.67
C GLY A 102 -9.34 -5.18 -11.19
N LYS A 103 -8.36 -5.17 -10.29
CA LYS A 103 -8.57 -5.03 -8.84
C LYS A 103 -8.69 -3.56 -8.43
N LYS A 104 -9.40 -3.32 -7.31
CA LYS A 104 -9.44 -1.98 -6.71
C LYS A 104 -8.05 -1.65 -6.15
N THR A 105 -7.52 -0.50 -6.52
CA THR A 105 -6.16 -0.07 -6.17
C THR A 105 -6.23 1.25 -5.40
N ILE A 106 -5.71 1.26 -4.18
CA ILE A 106 -5.78 2.39 -3.27
C ILE A 106 -4.37 2.80 -2.90
N TRP A 107 -4.00 4.02 -3.29
CA TRP A 107 -2.76 4.67 -2.85
C TRP A 107 -3.07 5.64 -1.71
N ILE A 108 -2.30 5.57 -0.64
CA ILE A 108 -2.34 6.55 0.45
C ILE A 108 -0.92 7.11 0.53
N ASP A 109 -0.74 8.38 0.19
CA ASP A 109 0.59 8.97 0.24
C ASP A 109 1.02 9.18 1.69
N SER A 110 2.32 8.99 1.94
CA SER A 110 2.87 9.09 3.29
C SER A 110 2.70 10.50 3.85
N ILE A 111 2.43 10.60 5.15
CA ILE A 111 2.35 11.89 5.85
C ILE A 111 3.63 12.73 5.68
N ALA A 112 4.79 12.07 5.45
CA ALA A 112 6.07 12.75 5.29
C ALA A 112 6.14 13.64 4.03
N ASN A 113 5.21 13.49 3.08
CA ASN A 113 5.21 14.21 1.82
C ASN A 113 4.32 15.46 1.87
N ALA A 114 4.71 16.45 2.68
CA ALA A 114 3.91 17.66 2.92
C ALA A 114 3.84 18.62 1.73
N GLU A 115 4.96 18.79 1.02
CA GLU A 115 5.07 19.80 -0.04
C GLU A 115 4.59 19.29 -1.41
N GLN A 116 4.73 17.99 -1.65
CA GLN A 116 4.36 17.36 -2.92
C GLN A 116 4.18 15.85 -2.72
N LEU A 117 3.28 15.24 -3.49
CA LEU A 117 3.17 13.78 -3.53
C LEU A 117 4.54 13.14 -3.83
N SER A 118 4.79 11.98 -3.22
CA SER A 118 5.96 11.16 -3.59
C SER A 118 6.00 10.90 -5.10
N ALA A 119 7.19 10.66 -5.64
CA ALA A 119 7.30 10.32 -7.06
C ALA A 119 6.47 9.08 -7.44
N SER A 120 6.46 8.07 -6.56
CA SER A 120 5.59 6.91 -6.73
C SER A 120 4.12 7.28 -6.62
N GLY A 121 3.74 8.18 -5.71
CA GLY A 121 2.37 8.69 -5.56
C GLY A 121 1.88 9.44 -6.80
N ARG A 122 2.73 10.26 -7.42
CA ARG A 122 2.41 10.93 -8.69
C ARG A 122 2.23 9.97 -9.86
N ILE A 123 2.93 8.84 -9.85
CA ILE A 123 2.75 7.79 -10.86
C ILE A 123 1.47 7.01 -10.56
N ALA A 124 1.27 6.62 -9.29
CA ALA A 124 0.10 5.88 -8.83
C ALA A 124 -1.19 6.65 -9.09
N SER A 125 -1.24 7.97 -8.85
CA SER A 125 -2.43 8.79 -9.03
C SER A 125 -2.96 8.82 -10.47
N ARG A 126 -2.14 8.45 -11.46
CA ARG A 126 -2.58 8.37 -12.86
C ARG A 126 -3.43 7.12 -13.15
N PHE A 127 -3.33 6.08 -12.32
CA PHE A 127 -3.99 4.81 -12.60
C PHE A 127 -4.68 4.16 -11.39
N ALA A 128 -4.35 4.52 -10.15
CA ALA A 128 -4.99 3.99 -8.97
C ALA A 128 -6.49 4.27 -9.01
N SER A 129 -7.28 3.35 -8.46
CA SER A 129 -8.74 3.55 -8.35
C SER A 129 -9.06 4.72 -7.42
N ARG A 130 -8.27 4.87 -6.35
CA ARG A 130 -8.30 6.03 -5.45
C ARG A 130 -6.90 6.38 -4.98
N THR A 131 -6.64 7.67 -4.83
CA THR A 131 -5.41 8.20 -4.24
C THR A 131 -5.78 9.16 -3.13
N TYR A 132 -5.16 8.99 -1.96
CA TYR A 132 -5.36 9.84 -0.80
C TYR A 132 -4.08 10.57 -0.42
N THR A 133 -4.24 11.81 0.02
CA THR A 133 -3.20 12.64 0.64
C THR A 133 -3.64 13.05 2.05
N GLN A 134 -2.67 13.33 2.91
CA GLN A 134 -2.91 13.86 4.27
C GLN A 134 -2.77 15.40 4.33
N TRP A 135 -2.48 16.04 3.19
CA TRP A 135 -2.26 17.47 3.06
C TRP A 135 -3.27 18.06 2.08
N GLU A 136 -4.06 19.02 2.55
CA GLU A 136 -5.20 19.59 1.80
C GLU A 136 -4.72 20.25 0.49
N ASP A 137 -3.60 20.98 0.55
CA ASP A 137 -3.00 21.66 -0.61
C ASP A 137 -2.58 20.71 -1.75
N LEU A 138 -2.46 19.41 -1.47
CA LEU A 138 -2.09 18.38 -2.45
C LEU A 138 -3.32 17.69 -3.07
N ALA A 139 -4.53 18.00 -2.59
CA ALA A 139 -5.76 17.40 -3.08
C ALA A 139 -6.22 18.04 -4.41
N ASN A 140 -6.91 17.25 -5.22
CA ASN A 140 -7.57 17.68 -6.45
C ASN A 140 -8.62 16.64 -6.88
N ASP A 141 -9.19 16.77 -8.07
CA ASP A 141 -10.22 15.86 -8.61
C ASP A 141 -9.83 14.37 -8.60
N ARG A 142 -8.54 14.05 -8.55
CA ARG A 142 -8.02 12.67 -8.54
C ARG A 142 -7.36 12.27 -7.22
N ILE A 143 -7.02 13.23 -6.38
CA ILE A 143 -6.30 13.04 -5.12
C ILE A 143 -7.18 13.57 -4.00
N PHE A 144 -7.69 12.67 -3.17
CA PHE A 144 -8.61 13.02 -2.10
C PHE A 144 -7.84 13.36 -0.82
N TYR A 145 -8.13 14.50 -0.21
CA TYR A 145 -7.69 14.78 1.14
C TYR A 145 -8.41 13.84 2.12
N SER A 146 -7.67 13.25 3.05
CA SER A 146 -8.24 12.40 4.12
C SER A 146 -7.69 12.74 5.51
N GLY A 147 -7.17 13.95 5.69
CA GLY A 147 -6.71 14.46 6.98
C GLY A 147 -5.59 13.65 7.62
N ASN A 148 -5.39 13.88 8.92
CA ASN A 148 -4.42 13.14 9.71
C ASN A 148 -4.98 11.75 10.05
N ILE A 149 -4.75 10.79 9.16
CA ILE A 149 -5.19 9.38 9.30
C ILE A 149 -4.49 8.71 10.51
N LEU A 150 -3.55 9.40 11.16
CA LEU A 150 -2.72 8.89 12.26
C LEU A 150 -3.22 9.23 13.66
N GLY A 151 -4.33 9.98 13.79
CA GLY A 151 -4.94 10.30 15.08
C GLY A 151 -4.36 11.56 15.72
N THR A 152 -5.25 12.36 16.30
CA THR A 152 -5.00 13.44 17.25
C THR A 152 -3.88 13.08 18.24
N LEU A 153 -2.75 13.78 18.14
CA LEU A 153 -1.88 14.02 19.30
C LEU A 153 -2.63 15.00 20.20
N ASN A 154 -3.45 14.49 21.13
CA ASN A 154 -3.80 15.26 22.32
C ASN A 154 -2.79 14.87 23.40
N PRO A 155 -2.19 15.86 24.10
CA PRO A 155 -1.08 15.68 25.04
C PRO A 155 -1.41 14.76 26.22
#